data_AF-A0A352Y1K5-F1
#
_entry.id   AF-A0A352Y1K5-F1
#
_cell.length_a   1.000
_cell.length_b   1.000
_cell.length_c   1.000
_cell.angle_alpha   90.00
_cell.angle_beta   90.00
_cell.angle_gamma   90.00
#
_symmetry.space_group_name_H-M   'P 1'
#
loop_
_entity.id
_entity.type
_entity.pdbx_description
1 polymer ?
#
loop_
_entity_poly.entity_id
_entity_poly.type
_entity_poly.pdbx_seq_one_letter_code
_entity_poly.pdbx_strand_id
1 'polypeptide(L)'
;SKGESLMASCFYAPVALECDLSNSDSWDDLYCLLCSQVKVWVYSAHMPSWLGQEKDIIDEIVQEAICRTFERVRKAEREGAEPVKSKECLCKTIARHYFIDLIRKDKRIVHLTQINSASSDEYVIVDDVADPTEEVLNEMFRASLFDRLAPEIMNFPKKQSRALLVDLAKHSHFDGPLTPLQRALLQYGVHLQDYQGSRPASALERSRHAALLSLAYRRVAKLDSMKQYI
;
A
#
# COMPACT_ATOMS: atom_id res chain seq x y z
N SER A 1 35.85 47.15 -17.07
CA SER A 1 34.99 47.13 -18.28
C SER A 1 34.91 45.68 -18.73
N LYS A 2 33.83 44.96 -18.37
CA LYS A 2 32.68 44.58 -19.26
C LYS A 2 33.11 43.60 -20.36
N GLY A 3 32.51 42.43 -20.59
CA GLY A 3 31.29 41.77 -20.09
C GLY A 3 31.42 40.23 -20.24
N GLU A 4 30.69 39.40 -19.48
CA GLU A 4 29.37 38.80 -19.81
C GLU A 4 29.38 38.08 -21.17
N SER A 5 28.90 36.86 -21.41
CA SER A 5 28.00 35.90 -20.77
C SER A 5 28.13 34.62 -21.65
N LEU A 6 28.10 33.39 -21.14
CA LEU A 6 26.88 32.60 -21.09
C LEU A 6 27.13 31.29 -20.35
N MET A 7 26.23 31.03 -19.42
CA MET A 7 26.03 29.77 -18.74
C MET A 7 25.72 28.63 -19.72
N ALA A 8 26.39 27.50 -19.56
CA ALA A 8 25.80 26.19 -19.87
C ALA A 8 25.57 25.48 -18.53
N SER A 9 24.41 25.83 -17.95
CA SER A 9 23.80 25.17 -16.81
C SER A 9 23.00 23.95 -17.28
N CYS A 10 22.98 22.93 -16.43
CA CYS A 10 22.02 21.82 -16.39
C CYS A 10 22.03 20.81 -17.54
N PHE A 11 22.59 19.63 -17.26
CA PHE A 11 21.92 18.33 -17.46
C PHE A 11 22.62 17.27 -16.59
N TYR A 12 22.51 17.39 -15.26
CA TYR A 12 22.68 16.22 -14.39
C TYR A 12 21.32 15.51 -14.35
N ALA A 13 21.17 14.52 -15.21
CA ALA A 13 20.12 13.52 -15.06
C ALA A 13 20.33 12.79 -13.72
N PRO A 14 19.30 12.57 -12.91
CA PRO A 14 19.45 11.72 -11.74
C PRO A 14 19.64 10.29 -12.27
N VAL A 15 20.87 9.81 -12.14
CA VAL A 15 21.25 8.41 -12.31
C VAL A 15 20.24 7.60 -11.49
N ALA A 16 19.50 6.72 -12.17
CA ALA A 16 18.67 5.74 -11.51
C ALA A 16 19.55 4.99 -10.51
N LEU A 17 19.25 5.10 -9.22
CA LEU A 17 19.91 4.31 -8.19
C LEU A 17 19.61 2.85 -8.52
N GLU A 18 20.57 2.17 -9.15
CA GLU A 18 20.56 0.74 -9.30
C GLU A 18 20.48 0.14 -7.89
N CYS A 19 19.50 -0.74 -7.68
CA CYS A 19 19.34 -1.44 -6.42
C CYS A 19 20.49 -2.44 -6.26
N ASP A 20 21.64 -1.97 -5.79
CA ASP A 20 22.83 -2.79 -5.60
C ASP A 20 22.53 -3.94 -4.62
N LEU A 21 22.47 -5.16 -5.14
CA LEU A 21 22.22 -6.36 -4.36
C LEU A 21 23.49 -6.91 -3.69
N SER A 22 24.65 -6.30 -3.92
CA SER A 22 25.93 -6.70 -3.30
C SER A 22 26.19 -6.03 -1.96
N ASN A 23 25.39 -5.01 -1.60
CA ASN A 23 25.57 -4.25 -0.38
C ASN A 23 24.82 -4.91 0.80
N SER A 24 25.49 -5.84 1.50
CA SER A 24 24.96 -6.56 2.68
C SER A 24 24.38 -5.61 3.73
N ASP A 25 25.04 -4.48 3.92
CA ASP A 25 24.71 -3.47 4.92
C ASP A 25 23.30 -2.88 4.67
N SER A 26 22.87 -2.83 3.40
CA SER A 26 21.53 -2.33 3.03
C SER A 26 20.38 -3.29 3.41
N TRP A 27 20.66 -4.58 3.57
CA TRP A 27 19.67 -5.58 3.97
C TRP A 27 19.59 -5.72 5.48
N ASP A 28 20.71 -5.54 6.19
CA ASP A 28 20.75 -5.53 7.65
C ASP A 28 20.04 -4.30 8.22
N ASP A 29 20.22 -3.13 7.59
CA ASP A 29 19.49 -1.91 7.94
C ASP A 29 17.97 -2.09 7.72
N LEU A 30 17.60 -2.72 6.60
CA LEU A 30 16.21 -3.02 6.29
C LEU A 30 15.61 -4.04 7.28
N TYR A 31 16.38 -5.03 7.71
CA TYR A 31 15.99 -5.98 8.75
C TYR A 31 15.74 -5.27 10.08
N CYS A 32 16.65 -4.41 10.51
CA CYS A 32 16.50 -3.67 11.76
C CYS A 32 15.28 -2.74 11.74
N LEU A 33 15.09 -2.02 10.63
CA LEU A 33 13.95 -1.13 10.41
C LEU A 33 12.62 -1.91 10.42
N LEU A 34 12.59 -3.08 9.77
CA LEU A 34 11.37 -3.87 9.70
C LEU A 34 11.07 -4.56 11.04
N CYS A 35 12.09 -5.04 11.74
CA CYS A 35 11.96 -5.60 13.09
C CYS A 35 11.32 -4.59 14.05
N SER A 36 11.78 -3.34 14.07
CA SER A 36 11.20 -2.34 14.96
C SER A 36 9.72 -2.08 14.63
N GLN A 37 9.39 -1.98 13.34
CA GLN A 37 8.04 -1.73 12.87
C GLN A 37 7.08 -2.92 13.10
N VAL A 38 7.49 -4.13 12.74
CA VAL A 38 6.68 -5.34 12.91
C VAL A 38 6.47 -5.64 14.39
N LYS A 39 7.48 -5.36 15.23
CA LYS A 39 7.35 -5.46 16.68
C LYS A 39 6.16 -4.66 17.19
N VAL A 40 6.03 -3.39 16.78
CA VAL A 40 4.88 -2.55 17.16
C VAL A 40 3.58 -3.23 16.75
N TRP A 41 3.47 -3.70 15.50
CA TRP A 41 2.25 -4.34 15.00
C TRP A 41 1.85 -5.61 15.76
N VAL A 42 2.83 -6.48 16.07
CA VAL A 42 2.57 -7.74 16.77
C VAL A 42 2.12 -7.50 18.20
N TYR A 43 2.77 -6.57 18.92
CA TYR A 43 2.37 -6.22 20.28
C TYR A 43 1.04 -5.47 20.34
N SER A 44 0.71 -4.65 19.32
CA SER A 44 -0.57 -3.92 19.26
C SER A 44 -1.75 -4.78 18.79
N ALA A 45 -1.50 -5.91 18.13
CA ALA A 45 -2.56 -6.78 17.60
C ALA A 45 -3.37 -7.52 18.70
N HIS A 46 -2.84 -7.60 19.92
CA HIS A 46 -3.47 -8.27 21.08
C HIS A 46 -4.05 -9.66 20.79
N MET A 47 -3.40 -10.43 19.91
CA MET A 47 -3.86 -11.75 19.50
C MET A 47 -3.59 -12.77 20.62
N PRO A 48 -4.60 -13.43 21.20
CA PRO A 48 -4.38 -14.38 22.29
C PRO A 48 -3.50 -15.57 21.89
N SER A 49 -3.58 -16.02 20.63
CA SER A 49 -2.75 -17.09 20.09
C SER A 49 -1.27 -16.73 19.98
N TRP A 50 -0.92 -15.44 20.08
CA TRP A 50 0.43 -14.93 19.88
C TRP A 50 1.16 -14.66 21.20
N LEU A 51 0.42 -14.70 22.32
CA LEU A 51 0.97 -14.39 23.63
C LEU A 51 2.08 -15.40 24.01
N GLY A 52 3.27 -14.88 24.30
CA GLY A 52 4.46 -15.68 24.59
C GLY A 52 5.20 -16.22 23.35
N GLN A 53 4.71 -15.94 22.14
CA GLN A 53 5.34 -16.28 20.85
C GLN A 53 5.57 -15.03 19.98
N GLU A 54 5.46 -13.83 20.56
CA GLU A 54 5.49 -12.58 19.82
C GLU A 54 6.80 -12.43 19.05
N LYS A 55 7.91 -12.83 19.67
CA LYS A 55 9.23 -12.79 19.02
C LYS A 55 9.27 -13.67 17.77
N ASP A 56 8.79 -14.91 17.86
CA ASP A 56 8.82 -15.85 16.74
C ASP A 56 7.94 -15.34 15.59
N ILE A 57 6.80 -14.72 15.91
CA ILE A 57 5.90 -14.12 14.92
C ILE A 57 6.52 -12.89 14.27
N ILE A 58 7.20 -12.04 15.05
CA ILE A 58 7.96 -10.89 14.52
C ILE A 58 9.03 -11.40 13.56
N ASP A 59 9.85 -12.37 13.98
CA ASP A 59 10.91 -12.95 13.19
C ASP A 59 10.36 -13.59 11.91
N GLU A 60 9.23 -14.31 11.99
CA GLU A 60 8.54 -14.90 10.84
C GLU A 60 8.09 -13.84 9.83
N ILE A 61 7.41 -12.78 10.28
CA ILE A 61 6.93 -11.71 9.39
C ILE A 61 8.11 -10.98 8.73
N VAL A 62 9.14 -10.66 9.50
CA VAL A 62 10.32 -9.95 9.00
C VAL A 62 11.07 -10.80 7.98
N GLN A 63 11.31 -12.07 8.32
CA GLN A 63 12.01 -13.01 7.45
C GLN A 63 11.24 -13.23 6.14
N GLU A 64 9.94 -13.48 6.20
CA GLU A 64 9.11 -13.70 5.02
C GLU A 64 9.12 -12.47 4.09
N ALA A 65 9.03 -11.28 4.67
CA ALA A 65 9.08 -10.03 3.92
C ALA A 65 10.41 -9.81 3.22
N ILE A 66 11.53 -10.05 3.91
CA ILE A 66 12.87 -9.90 3.34
C ILE A 66 13.12 -10.95 2.25
N CYS A 67 12.80 -12.21 2.52
CA CYS A 67 12.96 -13.29 1.53
C CYS A 67 12.17 -13.00 0.25
N ARG A 68 10.89 -12.65 0.36
CA ARG A 68 10.06 -12.31 -0.81
C ARG A 68 10.52 -11.04 -1.52
N THR A 69 11.06 -10.07 -0.80
CA THR A 69 11.64 -8.86 -1.40
C THR A 69 12.88 -9.24 -2.21
N PHE A 70 13.80 -10.00 -1.61
CA PHE A 70 15.01 -10.47 -2.26
C PHE A 70 14.71 -11.28 -3.54
N GLU A 71 13.78 -12.23 -3.46
CA GLU A 71 13.36 -13.04 -4.62
C GLU A 71 12.78 -12.18 -5.74
N ARG A 72 11.93 -11.19 -5.41
CA ARG A 72 11.35 -10.29 -6.43
C ARG A 72 12.39 -9.41 -7.08
N VAL A 73 13.32 -8.83 -6.31
CA VAL A 73 14.39 -8.01 -6.86
C VAL A 73 15.29 -8.87 -7.76
N ARG A 74 15.68 -10.06 -7.32
CA ARG A 74 16.49 -11.00 -8.11
C ARG A 74 15.80 -11.47 -9.39
N LYS A 75 14.49 -11.73 -9.32
CA LYS A 75 13.70 -12.09 -10.49
C LYS A 75 13.67 -10.94 -11.51
N ALA A 76 13.47 -9.70 -11.04
CA ALA A 76 13.47 -8.52 -11.91
C ALA A 76 14.80 -8.35 -12.66
N GLU A 77 15.93 -8.54 -11.98
CA GLU A 77 17.26 -8.49 -12.61
C GLU A 77 17.46 -9.58 -13.66
N ARG A 78 17.10 -10.84 -13.35
CA ARG A 78 17.31 -11.98 -14.28
C ARG A 78 16.44 -11.89 -15.52
N GLU A 79 15.20 -11.44 -15.37
CA GLU A 79 14.21 -11.39 -16.45
C GLU A 79 14.29 -10.07 -17.24
N GLY A 80 15.19 -9.15 -16.89
CA GLY A 80 15.26 -7.82 -17.50
C GLY A 80 13.97 -7.02 -17.32
N ALA A 81 13.20 -7.32 -16.27
CA ALA A 81 11.99 -6.59 -15.92
C ALA A 81 12.35 -5.24 -15.30
N GLU A 82 11.36 -4.37 -15.12
CA GLU A 82 11.58 -3.04 -14.53
C GLU A 82 12.22 -3.19 -13.14
N PRO A 83 13.37 -2.53 -12.88
CA PRO A 83 14.05 -2.63 -11.59
C PRO A 83 13.15 -2.19 -10.44
N VAL A 84 13.18 -2.93 -9.34
CA VAL A 84 12.49 -2.54 -8.10
C VAL A 84 13.11 -1.24 -7.61
N LYS A 85 12.29 -0.17 -7.52
CA LYS A 85 12.80 1.19 -7.25
C LYS A 85 13.12 1.43 -5.77
N SER A 86 12.43 0.74 -4.87
CA SER A 86 12.70 0.79 -3.43
C SER A 86 12.47 -0.57 -2.79
N LYS A 87 13.55 -1.22 -2.37
CA LYS A 87 13.50 -2.48 -1.60
C LYS A 87 12.75 -2.29 -0.29
N GLU A 88 12.93 -1.14 0.35
CA GLU A 88 12.29 -0.80 1.63
C GLU A 88 10.77 -0.73 1.51
N CYS A 89 10.26 0.00 0.53
CA CYS A 89 8.81 0.14 0.33
C CYS A 89 8.16 -1.20 -0.02
N LEU A 90 8.81 -1.98 -0.91
CA LEU A 90 8.36 -3.32 -1.27
C LEU A 90 8.33 -4.23 -0.04
N CYS A 91 9.39 -4.23 0.76
CA CYS A 91 9.51 -5.06 1.96
C CYS A 91 8.45 -4.72 3.01
N LYS A 92 8.25 -3.43 3.31
CA LYS A 92 7.19 -2.96 4.22
C LYS A 92 5.80 -3.40 3.74
N THR A 93 5.54 -3.30 2.43
CA THR A 93 4.26 -3.70 1.85
C THR A 93 4.03 -5.20 1.99
N ILE A 94 5.05 -6.02 1.73
CA ILE A 94 4.95 -7.47 1.88
C ILE A 94 4.74 -7.83 3.36
N ALA A 95 5.51 -7.25 4.28
CA ALA A 95 5.37 -7.47 5.71
C ALA A 95 3.97 -7.13 6.20
N ARG A 96 3.42 -5.98 5.80
CA ARG A 96 2.08 -5.55 6.20
C ARG A 96 1.00 -6.50 5.67
N HIS A 97 1.09 -6.92 4.41
CA HIS A 97 0.14 -7.90 3.87
C HIS A 97 0.22 -9.23 4.59
N TYR A 98 1.43 -9.72 4.86
CA TYR A 98 1.63 -10.98 5.57
C TYR A 98 1.09 -10.93 7.00
N PHE A 99 1.39 -9.85 7.74
CA PHE A 99 0.84 -9.59 9.07
C PHE A 99 -0.70 -9.62 9.08
N ILE A 100 -1.35 -8.92 8.14
CA ILE A 100 -2.81 -8.91 8.07
C ILE A 100 -3.34 -10.31 7.73
N ASP A 101 -2.66 -11.05 6.86
CA ASP A 101 -3.08 -12.41 6.51
C ASP A 101 -2.94 -13.39 7.68
N LEU A 102 -1.91 -13.25 8.51
CA LEU A 102 -1.77 -13.98 9.78
C LEU A 102 -2.92 -13.65 10.73
N ILE A 103 -3.24 -12.37 10.92
CA ILE A 103 -4.40 -11.96 11.73
C ILE A 103 -5.69 -12.58 11.21
N ARG A 104 -5.94 -12.54 9.89
CA ARG A 104 -7.15 -13.13 9.29
C ARG A 104 -7.19 -14.64 9.44
N LYS A 105 -6.05 -15.32 9.36
CA LYS A 105 -5.95 -16.77 9.54
C LYS A 105 -6.27 -17.13 10.98
N ASP A 106 -5.67 -16.44 11.94
CA ASP A 106 -5.86 -16.76 13.36
C ASP A 106 -7.22 -16.37 13.88
N LYS A 107 -7.78 -15.23 13.45
CA LYS A 107 -9.19 -14.89 13.76
C LYS A 107 -10.16 -15.96 13.30
N ARG A 108 -9.92 -16.59 12.13
CA ARG A 108 -10.74 -17.71 11.65
C ARG A 108 -10.56 -18.96 12.52
N ILE A 109 -9.33 -19.28 12.94
CA ILE A 109 -9.04 -20.42 13.81
C ILE A 109 -9.69 -20.24 15.19
N VAL A 110 -9.55 -19.07 15.79
CA VAL A 110 -10.18 -18.73 17.08
C VAL A 110 -11.70 -18.85 16.99
N HIS A 111 -12.31 -18.31 15.93
CA HIS A 111 -13.75 -18.40 15.72
C HIS A 111 -14.25 -19.86 15.57
N LEU A 112 -13.52 -20.70 14.82
CA LEU A 112 -13.82 -22.13 14.69
C LEU A 112 -13.68 -22.88 16.03
N THR A 113 -12.69 -22.49 16.83
CA THR A 113 -12.44 -23.10 18.15
C THR A 113 -13.53 -22.72 19.15
N GLN A 114 -14.05 -21.50 19.07
CA GLN A 114 -15.19 -21.02 19.86
C GLN A 114 -16.51 -21.67 19.46
N ILE A 115 -16.78 -21.87 18.17
CA ILE A 115 -17.99 -22.60 17.73
C ILE A 115 -17.99 -24.04 18.25
N ASN A 116 -16.82 -24.67 18.32
CA ASN A 116 -16.67 -26.04 18.80
C ASN A 116 -16.64 -26.15 20.34
N SER A 117 -16.40 -25.04 21.04
CA SER A 117 -16.30 -25.00 22.51
C SER A 117 -17.47 -24.19 23.06
N ALA A 118 -18.58 -24.86 23.36
CA ALA A 118 -19.74 -24.25 24.00
C ALA A 118 -19.41 -23.85 25.46
N SER A 119 -18.61 -22.80 25.65
CA SER A 119 -18.54 -22.05 26.91
C SER A 119 -18.25 -20.58 26.61
N SER A 120 -19.22 -19.76 27.00
CA SER A 120 -19.24 -18.31 26.88
C SER A 120 -18.16 -17.68 27.77
N ASP A 121 -16.95 -17.51 27.25
CA ASP A 121 -16.02 -16.49 27.76
C ASP A 121 -15.94 -15.35 26.74
N GLU A 122 -16.62 -14.27 27.09
CA GLU A 122 -16.72 -13.02 26.35
C GLU A 122 -15.37 -12.29 26.42
N TYR A 123 -14.49 -12.54 25.45
CA TYR A 123 -13.32 -11.70 25.27
C TYR A 123 -13.73 -10.36 24.67
N VAL A 124 -13.51 -9.30 25.46
CA VAL A 124 -13.64 -7.91 25.02
C VAL A 124 -12.77 -7.70 23.79
N ILE A 125 -13.40 -7.36 22.67
CA ILE A 125 -12.72 -6.88 21.46
C ILE A 125 -12.13 -5.52 21.85
N VAL A 126 -10.86 -5.51 22.27
CA VAL A 126 -10.16 -4.25 22.53
C VAL A 126 -9.86 -3.62 21.19
N ASP A 127 -10.46 -2.44 20.99
CA ASP A 127 -10.29 -1.61 19.82
C ASP A 127 -8.83 -1.19 19.67
N ASP A 128 -8.41 -1.10 18.41
CA ASP A 128 -7.07 -0.89 17.89
C ASP A 128 -6.47 0.43 18.40
N VAL A 129 -5.62 0.39 19.43
CA VAL A 129 -4.79 1.56 19.76
C VAL A 129 -3.52 1.48 18.90
N ALA A 130 -3.67 1.86 17.64
CA ALA A 130 -2.55 2.17 16.78
C ALA A 130 -1.67 3.24 17.44
N ASP A 131 -0.34 3.13 17.33
CA ASP A 131 0.57 4.22 17.73
C ASP A 131 0.18 5.48 16.94
N PRO A 132 -0.28 6.56 17.61
CA PRO A 132 -0.73 7.77 16.95
C PRO A 132 0.35 8.37 16.04
N THR A 133 1.62 8.16 16.37
CA THR A 133 2.75 8.70 15.60
C THR A 133 2.93 7.95 14.28
N GLU A 134 2.83 6.63 14.30
CA GLU A 134 2.91 5.80 13.09
C GLU A 134 1.66 5.93 12.22
N GLU A 135 0.48 6.07 12.84
CA GLU A 135 -0.75 6.34 12.13
C GLU A 135 -0.67 7.69 11.41
N VAL A 136 -0.15 8.74 12.07
CA VAL A 136 0.11 10.04 11.45
C VAL A 136 1.11 9.93 10.31
N LEU A 137 2.22 9.20 10.45
CA LEU A 137 3.21 9.04 9.38
C LEU A 137 2.66 8.29 8.17
N ASN A 138 1.92 7.20 8.40
CA ASN A 138 1.29 6.42 7.34
C ASN A 138 0.16 7.23 6.66
N GLU A 139 -0.59 8.00 7.42
CA GLU A 139 -1.62 8.91 6.92
C GLU A 139 -1.00 10.04 6.08
N MET A 140 0.10 10.65 6.54
CA MET A 140 0.87 11.65 5.78
C MET A 140 1.43 11.06 4.48
N PHE A 141 1.95 9.84 4.53
CA PHE A 141 2.45 9.15 3.35
C PHE A 141 1.34 8.86 2.33
N ARG A 142 0.20 8.33 2.78
CA ARG A 142 -0.98 8.09 1.93
C ARG A 142 -1.54 9.39 1.37
N ALA A 143 -1.62 10.45 2.18
CA ALA A 143 -2.03 11.78 1.73
C ALA A 143 -1.13 12.28 0.60
N SER A 144 0.19 12.22 0.77
CA SER A 144 1.14 12.66 -0.27
C SER A 144 1.03 11.87 -1.58
N LEU A 145 0.70 10.58 -1.50
CA LEU A 145 0.45 9.73 -2.66
C LEU A 145 -0.84 10.17 -3.37
N PHE A 146 -1.94 10.31 -2.62
CA PHE A 146 -3.23 10.63 -3.20
C PHE A 146 -3.29 12.07 -3.73
N ASP A 147 -2.58 13.02 -3.13
CA ASP A 147 -2.42 14.38 -3.66
C ASP A 147 -1.74 14.38 -5.04
N ARG A 148 -0.80 13.44 -5.28
CA ARG A 148 -0.16 13.25 -6.59
C ARG A 148 -1.01 12.45 -7.56
N LEU A 149 -1.84 11.53 -7.08
CA LEU A 149 -2.69 10.67 -7.92
C LEU A 149 -3.99 11.33 -8.37
N ALA A 150 -4.63 12.11 -7.51
CA ALA A 150 -5.89 12.78 -7.80
C ALA A 150 -5.86 13.58 -9.12
N PRO A 151 -4.89 14.48 -9.36
CA PRO A 151 -4.84 15.22 -10.63
C PRO A 151 -4.67 14.30 -11.84
N GLU A 152 -3.87 13.23 -11.72
CA GLU A 152 -3.65 12.27 -12.80
C GLU A 152 -4.92 11.50 -13.17
N ILE A 153 -5.67 11.04 -12.15
CA ILE A 153 -6.96 10.37 -12.33
C ILE A 153 -7.96 11.30 -13.03
N MET A 154 -7.92 12.59 -12.74
CA MET A 154 -8.78 13.59 -13.38
C MET A 154 -8.39 13.87 -14.84
N ASN A 155 -7.12 13.69 -15.19
CA ASN A 155 -6.62 13.84 -16.56
C ASN A 155 -6.88 12.60 -17.45
N PHE A 156 -7.32 11.48 -16.87
CA PHE A 156 -7.65 10.30 -17.67
C PHE A 156 -8.86 10.55 -18.58
N PRO A 157 -9.00 9.78 -19.68
CA PRO A 157 -10.22 9.81 -20.48
C PRO A 157 -11.46 9.64 -19.58
N LYS A 158 -12.46 10.52 -19.72
CA LYS A 158 -13.61 10.61 -18.81
C LYS A 158 -14.26 9.27 -18.46
N LYS A 159 -14.37 8.36 -19.43
CA LYS A 159 -14.93 7.01 -19.23
C LYS A 159 -14.07 6.11 -18.35
N GLN A 160 -12.74 6.23 -18.43
CA GLN A 160 -11.77 5.49 -17.62
C GLN A 160 -11.69 6.06 -16.20
N SER A 161 -11.59 7.39 -16.08
CA SER A 161 -11.63 8.09 -14.79
C SER A 161 -12.92 7.75 -14.03
N ARG A 162 -14.08 7.85 -14.69
CA ARG A 162 -15.37 7.48 -14.09
C ARG A 162 -15.43 6.00 -13.68
N ALA A 163 -14.93 5.07 -14.51
CA ALA A 163 -14.92 3.66 -14.15
C ALA A 163 -14.08 3.41 -12.89
N LEU A 164 -12.91 4.05 -12.80
CA LEU A 164 -12.04 3.98 -11.63
C LEU A 164 -12.70 4.58 -10.39
N LEU A 165 -13.33 5.74 -10.49
CA LEU A 165 -14.02 6.38 -9.36
C LEU A 165 -15.20 5.55 -8.84
N VAL A 166 -15.96 4.89 -9.72
CA VAL A 166 -17.02 3.95 -9.30
C VAL A 166 -16.45 2.75 -8.54
N ASP A 167 -15.32 2.22 -8.99
CA ASP A 167 -14.66 1.11 -8.31
C ASP A 167 -14.08 1.54 -6.95
N LEU A 168 -13.39 2.69 -6.90
CA LEU A 168 -12.88 3.28 -5.67
C LEU A 168 -14.02 3.56 -4.67
N ALA A 169 -15.15 4.11 -5.13
CA ALA A 169 -16.31 4.38 -4.29
C ALA A 169 -16.94 3.09 -3.73
N LYS A 170 -16.94 1.99 -4.50
CA LYS A 170 -17.42 0.69 -4.03
C LYS A 170 -16.57 0.12 -2.89
N HIS A 171 -15.27 0.40 -2.90
CA HIS A 171 -14.32 -0.09 -1.90
C HIS A 171 -14.03 0.92 -0.79
N SER A 172 -14.70 2.08 -0.81
CA SER A 172 -14.52 3.13 0.19
C SER A 172 -15.58 3.03 1.29
N HIS A 173 -15.15 3.33 2.52
CA HIS A 173 -16.05 3.61 3.64
C HIS A 173 -16.29 5.12 3.72
N PHE A 174 -17.54 5.50 3.97
CA PHE A 174 -17.97 6.90 4.02
C PHE A 174 -18.52 7.30 5.39
N ASP A 175 -18.62 6.34 6.30
CA ASP A 175 -19.02 6.54 7.69
C ASP A 175 -17.77 6.95 8.46
N GLY A 176 -17.58 8.27 8.64
CA GLY A 176 -16.45 8.82 9.40
C GLY A 176 -15.77 10.03 8.75
N PRO A 177 -14.61 10.44 9.27
CA PRO A 177 -13.83 11.52 8.70
C PRO A 177 -13.30 11.17 7.31
N LEU A 178 -13.11 12.18 6.46
CA LEU A 178 -12.65 11.98 5.09
C LEU A 178 -11.25 11.31 5.07
N THR A 179 -11.18 10.18 4.38
CA THR A 179 -9.91 9.48 4.11
C THR A 179 -8.98 10.36 3.25
N PRO A 180 -7.66 10.11 3.25
CA PRO A 180 -6.71 10.81 2.38
C PRO A 180 -7.12 10.85 0.90
N LEU A 181 -7.62 9.72 0.38
CA LEU A 181 -8.10 9.63 -0.99
C LEU A 181 -9.31 10.55 -1.25
N GLN A 182 -10.28 10.54 -0.33
CA GLN A 182 -11.47 11.39 -0.44
C GLN A 182 -11.10 12.88 -0.35
N ARG A 183 -10.19 13.25 0.55
CA ARG A 183 -9.66 14.62 0.65
C ARG A 183 -8.97 15.06 -0.63
N ALA A 184 -8.07 14.25 -1.17
CA ALA A 184 -7.33 14.58 -2.38
C ALA A 184 -8.27 14.74 -3.59
N LEU A 185 -9.27 13.87 -3.77
CA LEU A 185 -10.26 13.99 -4.85
C LEU A 185 -11.18 15.22 -4.67
N LEU A 186 -11.53 15.55 -3.42
CA LEU A 186 -12.38 16.70 -3.12
C LEU A 186 -11.74 18.03 -3.51
N GLN A 187 -10.41 18.15 -3.46
CA GLN A 187 -9.69 19.33 -3.96
C GLN A 187 -9.95 19.61 -5.45
N TYR A 188 -10.32 18.58 -6.22
CA TYR A 188 -10.67 18.69 -7.65
C TYR A 188 -12.19 18.68 -7.87
N GLY A 189 -12.99 18.91 -6.82
CA GLY A 189 -14.45 18.95 -6.89
C GLY A 189 -15.10 17.57 -7.08
N VAL A 190 -14.38 16.48 -6.79
CA VAL A 190 -14.89 15.12 -6.92
C VAL A 190 -15.32 14.58 -5.55
N HIS A 191 -16.64 14.52 -5.34
CA HIS A 191 -17.22 13.81 -4.23
C HIS A 191 -17.30 12.32 -4.57
N LEU A 192 -16.42 11.51 -3.99
CA LEU A 192 -16.35 10.08 -4.29
C LEU A 192 -17.67 9.34 -3.98
N GLN A 193 -18.47 9.84 -3.04
CA GLN A 193 -19.80 9.33 -2.70
C GLN A 193 -20.76 9.32 -3.89
N ASP A 194 -20.68 10.31 -4.78
CA ASP A 194 -21.58 10.45 -5.94
C ASP A 194 -21.47 9.27 -6.92
N TYR A 195 -20.38 8.50 -6.83
CA TYR A 195 -20.08 7.38 -7.71
C TYR A 195 -20.60 6.03 -7.18
N GLN A 196 -21.08 5.95 -5.93
CA GLN A 196 -21.63 4.70 -5.35
C GLN A 196 -22.85 4.16 -6.10
N GLY A 197 -23.71 5.05 -6.61
CA GLY A 197 -24.95 4.69 -7.33
C GLY A 197 -24.78 4.34 -8.81
N SER A 198 -23.59 4.56 -9.39
CA SER A 198 -23.35 4.44 -10.84
C SER A 198 -23.00 3.02 -11.31
N ARG A 199 -23.63 1.99 -10.75
CA ARG A 199 -23.32 0.59 -11.11
C ARG A 199 -23.89 0.20 -12.48
N PRO A 200 -23.13 -0.54 -13.31
CA PRO A 200 -23.66 -1.08 -14.57
C PRO A 200 -24.77 -2.11 -14.29
N ALA A 201 -25.96 -1.91 -14.85
CA ALA A 201 -27.13 -2.74 -14.58
C ALA A 201 -27.15 -4.01 -15.45
N SER A 202 -26.64 -3.93 -16.69
CA SER A 202 -26.65 -5.05 -17.64
C SER A 202 -25.31 -5.80 -17.74
N ALA A 203 -25.34 -7.04 -18.22
CA ALA A 203 -24.12 -7.84 -18.46
C ALA A 203 -23.16 -7.17 -19.46
N LEU A 204 -23.70 -6.53 -20.50
CA LEU A 204 -22.91 -5.82 -21.51
C LEU A 204 -22.22 -4.59 -20.93
N GLU A 205 -22.92 -3.80 -20.10
CA GLU A 205 -22.34 -2.64 -19.45
C GLU A 205 -21.29 -3.05 -18.41
N ARG A 206 -21.48 -4.16 -17.69
CA ARG A 206 -20.46 -4.71 -16.78
C ARG A 206 -19.17 -5.08 -17.52
N SER A 207 -19.28 -5.74 -18.66
CA SER A 207 -18.11 -6.09 -19.49
C SER A 207 -17.37 -4.84 -19.98
N ARG A 208 -18.11 -3.84 -20.49
CA ARG A 208 -17.52 -2.55 -20.91
C ARG A 208 -16.86 -1.80 -19.75
N HIS A 209 -17.50 -1.80 -18.59
CA HIS A 209 -16.98 -1.17 -17.38
C HIS A 209 -15.68 -1.84 -16.92
N ALA A 210 -15.63 -3.19 -16.89
CA ALA A 210 -14.42 -3.93 -16.53
C ALA A 210 -13.25 -3.61 -17.48
N ALA A 211 -13.49 -3.53 -18.79
CA ALA A 211 -12.46 -3.15 -19.76
C ALA A 211 -11.94 -1.72 -19.51
N LEU A 212 -12.83 -0.76 -19.25
CA LEU A 212 -12.46 0.62 -18.91
C LEU A 212 -11.67 0.70 -17.62
N LEU A 213 -12.05 -0.08 -16.61
CA LEU A 213 -11.38 -0.15 -15.32
C LEU A 213 -9.98 -0.77 -15.45
N SER A 214 -9.82 -1.86 -16.19
CA SER A 214 -8.50 -2.45 -16.46
C SER A 214 -7.57 -1.48 -17.19
N LEU A 215 -8.09 -0.70 -18.14
CA LEU A 215 -7.31 0.35 -18.81
C LEU A 215 -6.94 1.48 -17.86
N ALA A 216 -7.85 1.89 -16.98
CA ALA A 216 -7.60 2.91 -15.97
C ALA A 216 -6.49 2.47 -15.00
N TYR A 217 -6.59 1.26 -14.43
CA TYR A 217 -5.55 0.71 -13.55
C TYR A 217 -4.19 0.57 -14.25
N ARG A 218 -4.18 0.16 -15.53
CA ARG A 218 -2.93 0.11 -16.31
C ARG A 218 -2.32 1.50 -16.50
N ARG A 219 -3.13 2.56 -16.63
CA ARG A 219 -2.63 3.94 -16.67
C ARG A 219 -2.10 4.37 -15.32
N VAL A 220 -2.83 4.11 -14.23
CA VAL A 220 -2.35 4.36 -12.86
C VAL A 220 -0.98 3.72 -12.67
N ALA A 221 -0.84 2.45 -13.07
CA ALA A 221 0.41 1.71 -12.92
C ALA A 221 1.61 2.30 -13.69
N LYS A 222 1.36 3.15 -14.69
CA LYS A 222 2.39 3.79 -15.51
C LYS A 222 2.73 5.21 -15.06
N LEU A 223 2.00 5.77 -14.09
CA LEU A 223 2.24 7.12 -13.60
C LEU A 223 3.58 7.21 -12.86
N ASP A 224 4.29 8.32 -13.05
CA ASP A 224 5.54 8.57 -12.33
C ASP A 224 5.33 8.64 -10.81
N SER A 225 4.17 9.12 -10.37
CA SER A 225 3.76 9.11 -8.97
C SER A 225 3.56 7.70 -8.41
N MET A 226 3.25 6.71 -9.25
CA MET A 226 3.09 5.30 -8.87
C MET A 226 4.35 4.48 -9.06
N LYS A 227 5.34 4.98 -9.80
CA LYS A 227 6.61 4.28 -10.02
C LYS A 227 7.36 3.97 -8.73
N GLN A 228 7.15 4.74 -7.66
CA GLN A 228 7.75 4.51 -6.33
C GLN A 228 7.02 3.41 -5.52
N TYR A 229 5.84 2.95 -6.00
CA TYR A 229 4.89 2.10 -5.28
C TYR A 229 4.63 0.76 -5.99
N ILE A 230 5.13 0.60 -7.22
CA ILE A 230 5.04 -0.59 -8.08
C ILE A 230 6.46 -1.05 -8.39
#